data_AF-A0A7S2PU41-F1
#
_entry.id   AF-A0A7S2PU41-F1
#
_cell.length_a   1.000
_cell.length_b   1.000
_cell.length_c   1.000
_cell.angle_alpha   90.00
_cell.angle_beta   90.00
_cell.angle_gamma   90.00
#
_symmetry.space_group_name_H-M   'P 1'
#
loop_
_entity.id
_entity.type
_entity.pdbx_description
1 polymer ?
#
loop_
_entity_poly.entity_id
_entity_poly.type
_entity_poly.pdbx_seq_one_letter_code
_entity_poly.pdbx_strand_id
1 'polypeptide(L)'
;ETDVAPWDVESESEAERQSRYKREAEEMKLKWDARRLEEKQSAERRIAFAAKDKERAMIYGKRDLVTEAYHARLYEEARALEVCRKQREVYERTKAFKLGRPLPPKGEPYVTLRPVAPAPPRPEDFDLSGHYDPQEDVDAAQYRAPSSFVSPTGPAPP
;
A
#
# COMPACT_ATOMS: atom_id res chain seq x y z
N GLU A 1 47.68 42.53 35.98
CA GLU A 1 46.52 41.65 36.18
C GLU A 1 45.34 42.29 35.45
N THR A 2 44.75 41.58 34.49
CA THR A 2 43.60 42.06 33.72
C THR A 2 42.35 41.74 34.50
N ASP A 3 41.92 42.66 35.35
CA ASP A 3 40.64 42.61 36.05
C ASP A 3 39.52 42.97 35.07
N VAL A 4 39.15 42.00 34.23
CA VAL A 4 37.89 42.00 33.50
C VAL A 4 36.91 41.25 34.38
N ALA A 5 35.92 41.95 34.91
CA ALA A 5 34.93 41.37 35.80
C ALA A 5 34.01 40.38 35.03
N PRO A 6 33.45 39.34 35.69
CA PRO A 6 32.67 38.29 35.02
C PRO A 6 31.40 38.72 34.28
N TRP A 7 31.05 40.01 34.32
CA TRP A 7 29.87 40.61 33.68
C TRP A 7 30.22 41.55 32.51
N ASP A 8 31.47 41.58 32.03
CA ASP A 8 31.78 42.05 30.67
C ASP A 8 31.21 41.05 29.65
N VAL A 9 29.88 40.93 29.67
CA VAL A 9 29.07 40.38 28.62
C VAL A 9 28.75 41.58 27.76
N GLU A 10 29.28 41.59 26.53
CA GLU A 10 28.91 42.55 25.49
C GLU A 10 27.38 42.74 25.53
N SER A 11 26.93 43.87 26.09
CA SER A 11 25.51 44.17 26.17
C SER A 11 25.09 44.57 24.77
N GLU A 12 24.50 43.64 24.01
CA GLU A 12 23.83 43.93 22.74
C GLU A 12 23.05 45.24 22.90
N SER A 13 23.32 46.20 22.02
CA SER A 13 22.63 47.48 22.07
C SER A 13 21.12 47.26 21.91
N GLU A 14 20.31 48.13 22.53
CA GLU A 14 18.85 48.06 22.44
C GLU A 14 18.36 47.95 20.98
N ALA A 15 19.09 48.58 20.05
CA ALA A 15 18.83 48.54 18.62
C ALA A 15 19.12 47.17 17.98
N GLU A 16 20.22 46.51 18.37
CA GLU A 16 20.56 45.16 17.91
C GLU A 16 19.54 44.15 18.43
N ARG A 17 19.11 44.28 19.68
CA ARG A 17 18.07 43.44 20.29
C ARG A 17 16.73 43.58 19.55
N GLN A 18 16.31 44.80 19.23
CA GLN A 18 15.09 45.03 18.44
C GLN A 18 15.20 44.49 17.01
N SER A 19 16.38 44.60 16.38
CA SER A 19 16.61 44.05 15.04
C SER A 19 16.52 42.53 15.03
N ARG A 20 17.03 41.87 16.07
CA ARG A 20 16.95 40.42 16.27
C ARG A 20 15.50 39.97 16.45
N TYR A 21 14.73 40.64 17.31
CA TYR A 21 13.31 40.31 17.49
C TYR A 21 12.48 40.48 16.21
N LYS A 22 12.78 41.49 15.39
CA LYS A 22 12.12 41.65 14.09
C LYS A 22 12.44 40.50 13.15
N ARG A 23 13.70 40.09 13.05
CA ARG A 23 14.11 38.91 12.26
C ARG A 23 13.46 37.63 12.78
N GLU A 24 13.47 37.40 14.08
CA GLU A 24 12.83 36.22 14.70
C GLU A 24 11.31 36.21 14.44
N ALA A 25 10.64 37.37 14.51
CA ALA A 25 9.22 37.48 14.19
C ALA A 25 8.93 37.22 12.69
N GLU A 26 9.77 37.73 11.79
CA GLU A 26 9.67 37.48 10.35
C GLU A 26 9.90 36.00 10.01
N GLU A 27 10.89 35.35 10.62
CA GLU A 27 11.12 33.92 10.48
C GLU A 27 9.94 33.08 10.98
N MET A 28 9.37 33.43 12.14
CA MET A 28 8.20 32.76 12.68
C MET A 28 6.97 32.93 11.80
N LYS A 29 6.79 34.12 11.22
CA LYS A 29 5.73 34.38 10.23
C LYS A 29 5.91 33.53 8.98
N LEU A 30 7.13 33.47 8.41
CA LEU A 30 7.43 32.64 7.24
C LEU A 30 7.18 31.16 7.51
N LYS A 31 7.58 30.64 8.68
CA LYS A 31 7.29 29.26 9.10
C LYS A 31 5.78 29.00 9.18
N TRP A 32 5.02 29.95 9.69
CA TRP A 32 3.57 29.81 9.80
C TRP A 32 2.87 29.84 8.43
N ASP A 33 3.31 30.73 7.54
CA ASP A 33 2.79 30.82 6.17
C ASP A 33 3.13 29.55 5.37
N ALA A 34 4.36 29.02 5.51
CA ALA A 34 4.75 27.75 4.91
C ALA A 34 3.87 26.59 5.40
N ARG A 35 3.61 26.51 6.72
CA ARG A 35 2.73 25.48 7.30
C ARG A 35 1.29 25.58 6.77
N ARG A 36 0.73 26.80 6.65
CA ARG A 36 -0.61 26.99 6.05
C ARG A 36 -0.65 26.54 4.59
N LEU A 37 0.40 26.85 3.84
CA LEU A 37 0.48 26.47 2.43
C LEU A 37 0.58 24.95 2.27
N GLU A 38 1.37 24.29 3.11
CA GLU A 38 1.44 22.83 3.16
C GLU A 38 0.10 22.19 3.54
N GLU A 39 -0.61 22.76 4.53
CA GLU A 39 -1.93 22.30 4.95
C GLU A 39 -2.98 22.44 3.83
N LYS A 40 -2.96 23.56 3.11
CA LYS A 40 -3.81 23.77 1.91
C LYS A 40 -3.51 22.73 0.82
N GLN A 41 -2.24 22.52 0.49
CA GLN A 41 -1.85 21.50 -0.48
C GLN A 41 -2.23 20.08 -0.03
N SER A 42 -2.11 19.80 1.28
CA SER A 42 -2.53 18.52 1.85
C SER A 42 -4.04 18.31 1.72
N ALA A 43 -4.84 19.35 1.97
CA ALA A 43 -6.28 19.31 1.76
C ALA A 43 -6.65 19.09 0.28
N GLU A 44 -5.98 19.79 -0.65
CA GLU A 44 -6.16 19.60 -2.09
C GLU A 44 -5.81 18.17 -2.53
N ARG A 45 -4.72 17.60 -2.00
CA ARG A 45 -4.34 16.20 -2.26
C ARG A 45 -5.41 15.21 -1.78
N ARG A 46 -6.01 15.43 -0.61
CA ARG A 46 -7.10 14.58 -0.10
C ARG A 46 -8.35 14.68 -0.98
N ILE A 47 -8.69 15.88 -1.44
CA ILE A 47 -9.83 16.10 -2.35
C ILE A 47 -9.58 15.40 -3.70
N ALA A 48 -8.39 15.57 -4.28
CA ALA A 48 -8.03 14.92 -5.53
C ALA A 48 -8.04 13.38 -5.41
N PHE A 49 -7.56 12.84 -4.29
CA PHE A 49 -7.63 11.40 -4.01
C PHE A 49 -9.07 10.91 -3.91
N ALA A 50 -9.93 11.61 -3.16
CA ALA A 50 -11.34 11.27 -3.03
C ALA A 50 -12.09 11.36 -4.37
N ALA A 51 -11.76 12.33 -5.22
CA ALA A 51 -12.33 12.45 -6.56
C ALA A 51 -11.95 11.25 -7.44
N LYS A 52 -10.67 10.82 -7.41
CA LYS A 52 -10.22 9.62 -8.13
C LYS A 52 -10.87 8.33 -7.62
N ASP A 53 -11.05 8.19 -6.31
CA ASP A 53 -11.73 7.01 -5.75
C ASP A 53 -13.21 6.97 -6.16
N LYS A 54 -13.89 8.13 -6.24
CA LYS A 54 -15.25 8.21 -6.79
C LYS A 54 -15.30 7.87 -8.28
N GLU A 55 -14.36 8.38 -9.06
CA GLU A 55 -14.23 8.06 -10.50
C GLU A 55 -14.00 6.57 -10.70
N ARG A 56 -13.08 5.96 -9.94
CA ARG A 56 -12.84 4.52 -9.95
C ARG A 56 -14.09 3.74 -9.55
N ALA A 57 -14.84 4.21 -8.56
CA ALA A 57 -16.07 3.57 -8.13
C ALA A 57 -17.18 3.60 -9.19
N MET A 58 -17.24 4.66 -10.01
CA MET A 58 -18.17 4.74 -11.14
C MET A 58 -17.80 3.77 -12.27
N ILE A 59 -16.49 3.59 -12.53
CA ILE A 59 -16.02 2.76 -13.64
C ILE A 59 -16.01 1.26 -13.27
N TYR A 60 -15.54 0.93 -12.08
CA TYR A 60 -15.24 -0.45 -11.67
C TYR A 60 -16.10 -0.95 -10.49
N GLY A 61 -17.04 -0.14 -10.02
CA GLY A 61 -17.81 -0.43 -8.81
C GLY A 61 -17.06 -0.07 -7.53
N LYS A 62 -17.76 -0.13 -6.39
CA LYS A 62 -17.22 0.27 -5.08
C LYS A 62 -15.98 -0.58 -4.74
N ARG A 63 -14.94 0.09 -4.26
CA ARG A 63 -13.70 -0.55 -3.84
C ARG A 63 -13.95 -1.45 -2.63
N ASP A 64 -13.77 -2.76 -2.81
CA ASP A 64 -13.78 -3.72 -1.71
C ASP A 64 -12.35 -3.93 -1.18
N LEU A 65 -12.05 -3.25 -0.06
CA LEU A 65 -10.74 -3.31 0.58
C LEU A 65 -10.44 -4.71 1.12
N VAL A 66 -11.45 -5.51 1.47
CA VAL A 66 -11.28 -6.86 1.99
C VAL A 66 -10.82 -7.78 0.86
N THR A 67 -11.50 -7.70 -0.28
CA THR A 67 -11.14 -8.46 -1.48
C THR A 67 -9.78 -8.05 -2.03
N GLU A 68 -9.47 -6.74 -2.08
CA GLU A 68 -8.15 -6.26 -2.49
C GLU A 68 -7.02 -6.77 -1.58
N ALA A 69 -7.22 -6.74 -0.25
CA ALA A 69 -6.24 -7.26 0.70
C ALA A 69 -6.07 -8.78 0.58
N TYR A 70 -7.16 -9.51 0.36
CA TYR A 70 -7.14 -10.95 0.12
C TYR A 70 -6.35 -11.31 -1.14
N HIS A 71 -6.61 -10.63 -2.26
CA HIS A 71 -5.85 -10.84 -3.49
C HIS A 71 -4.37 -10.47 -3.33
N ALA A 72 -4.05 -9.35 -2.67
CA ALA A 72 -2.67 -8.96 -2.42
C ALA A 72 -1.91 -10.03 -1.61
N ARG A 73 -2.57 -10.60 -0.58
CA ARG A 73 -2.02 -11.70 0.19
C ARG A 73 -1.78 -12.95 -0.66
N LEU A 74 -2.75 -13.35 -1.48
CA LEU A 74 -2.60 -14.48 -2.40
C LEU A 74 -1.43 -14.30 -3.37
N TYR A 75 -1.24 -13.09 -3.88
CA TYR A 75 -0.09 -12.78 -4.75
C TYR A 75 1.24 -12.91 -4.03
N GLU A 76 1.35 -12.41 -2.80
CA GLU A 76 2.58 -12.57 -2.00
C GLU A 76 2.84 -14.03 -1.62
N GLU A 77 1.80 -14.80 -1.28
CA GLU A 77 1.91 -16.25 -1.03
C GLU A 77 2.38 -16.99 -2.28
N ALA A 78 1.80 -16.70 -3.45
CA ALA A 78 2.22 -17.28 -4.73
C ALA A 78 3.68 -16.93 -5.08
N ARG A 79 4.08 -15.68 -4.84
CA ARG A 79 5.45 -15.22 -5.03
C ARG A 79 6.43 -15.94 -4.11
N ALA A 80 6.08 -16.14 -2.83
CA ALA A 80 6.91 -16.87 -1.88
C ALA A 80 7.10 -18.33 -2.33
N LEU A 81 6.05 -18.99 -2.80
CA LEU A 81 6.11 -20.34 -3.35
C LEU A 81 7.05 -20.43 -4.58
N GLU A 82 7.00 -19.45 -5.49
CA GLU A 82 7.94 -19.39 -6.62
C GLU A 82 9.40 -19.27 -6.18
N VAL A 83 9.67 -18.44 -5.18
CA VAL A 83 11.04 -18.26 -4.65
C VAL A 83 11.54 -19.56 -4.04
N CYS A 84 10.75 -20.20 -3.17
CA CYS A 84 11.10 -21.49 -2.59
C CYS A 84 11.33 -22.56 -3.66
N ARG A 85 10.53 -22.55 -4.73
CA ARG A 85 10.71 -23.46 -5.87
C ARG A 85 12.04 -23.24 -6.58
N LYS A 86 12.38 -21.99 -6.93
CA LYS A 86 13.65 -21.65 -7.59
C LYS A 86 14.84 -22.05 -6.71
N GLN A 87 14.76 -21.80 -5.41
CA GLN A 87 15.80 -22.22 -4.45
C GLN A 87 15.98 -23.75 -4.43
N ARG A 88 14.87 -24.50 -4.42
CA ARG A 88 14.91 -25.96 -4.48
C ARG A 88 15.50 -26.48 -5.79
N GLU A 89 15.15 -25.87 -6.93
CA GLU A 89 15.74 -26.22 -8.22
C GLU A 89 17.27 -26.00 -8.22
N VAL A 90 17.73 -24.85 -7.72
CA VAL A 90 19.17 -24.57 -7.58
C VAL A 90 19.84 -25.63 -6.71
N TYR A 91 19.26 -25.93 -5.54
CA TYR A 91 19.80 -26.94 -4.63
C TYR A 91 19.93 -28.32 -5.28
N GLU A 92 18.88 -28.83 -5.92
CA GLU A 92 18.91 -30.14 -6.56
C GLU A 92 19.89 -30.21 -7.74
N ARG A 93 20.01 -29.12 -8.52
CA ARG A 93 21.02 -29.02 -9.59
C ARG A 93 22.44 -29.02 -9.03
N THR A 94 22.70 -28.25 -7.98
CA THR A 94 24.03 -28.23 -7.33
C THR A 94 24.38 -29.59 -6.73
N LYS A 95 23.40 -30.27 -6.12
CA LYS A 95 23.56 -31.62 -5.58
C LYS A 95 23.84 -32.65 -6.67
N ALA A 96 23.08 -32.62 -7.78
CA ALA A 96 23.31 -33.50 -8.93
C ALA A 96 24.70 -33.29 -9.53
N PHE A 97 25.12 -32.03 -9.69
CA PHE A 97 26.45 -31.68 -10.16
C PHE A 97 27.56 -32.23 -9.26
N LYS A 98 27.45 -32.03 -7.93
CA LYS A 98 28.42 -32.57 -6.96
C LYS A 98 28.49 -34.09 -6.95
N LEU A 99 27.39 -34.78 -7.27
CA LEU A 99 27.30 -36.24 -7.30
C LEU A 99 27.57 -36.85 -8.69
N GLY A 100 27.92 -36.06 -9.70
CA GLY A 100 28.13 -36.53 -11.07
C GLY A 100 26.88 -37.08 -11.76
N ARG A 101 25.68 -36.71 -11.29
CA ARG A 101 24.40 -37.15 -11.86
C ARG A 101 23.94 -36.16 -12.94
N PRO A 102 23.14 -36.61 -13.93
CA PRO A 102 22.57 -35.71 -14.93
C PRO A 102 21.72 -34.62 -14.25
N LEU A 103 21.81 -33.40 -14.78
CA LEU A 103 21.07 -32.26 -14.24
C LEU A 103 19.56 -32.47 -14.44
N PRO A 104 18.72 -32.22 -13.41
CA PRO A 104 17.28 -32.28 -13.58
C PRO A 104 16.82 -31.25 -14.64
N PRO A 105 15.81 -31.60 -15.47
CA PRO A 105 15.26 -30.69 -16.47
C PRO A 105 14.73 -29.42 -15.78
N LYS A 106 14.90 -28.25 -16.41
CA LYS A 106 14.29 -27.00 -15.92
C LYS A 106 12.77 -27.18 -15.97
N GLY A 107 12.12 -27.27 -14.81
CA GLY A 107 10.72 -27.67 -14.72
C GLY A 107 9.78 -26.66 -15.41
N GLU A 108 8.77 -27.17 -16.13
CA GLU A 108 7.65 -26.37 -16.62
C GLU A 108 6.94 -25.64 -15.45
N PRO A 109 6.42 -24.42 -15.66
CA PRO A 109 5.87 -23.62 -14.58
C PRO A 109 4.63 -24.27 -13.94
N TYR A 110 4.73 -24.67 -12.66
CA TYR A 110 3.58 -24.96 -11.81
C TYR A 110 2.88 -23.64 -11.47
N VAL A 111 1.63 -23.51 -11.92
CA VAL A 111 0.74 -22.35 -11.82
C VAL A 111 1.03 -21.25 -12.85
N THR A 112 0.33 -21.30 -13.98
CA THR A 112 -0.01 -20.07 -14.70
C THR A 112 -0.88 -19.24 -13.76
N LEU A 113 -0.33 -18.16 -13.18
CA LEU A 113 -1.09 -17.07 -12.55
C LEU A 113 -1.87 -16.27 -13.61
N ARG A 114 -2.50 -16.96 -14.57
CA ARG A 114 -3.56 -16.36 -15.35
C ARG A 114 -4.81 -16.40 -14.48
N PRO A 115 -5.59 -15.32 -14.39
CA PRO A 115 -6.95 -15.44 -13.88
C PRO A 115 -7.60 -16.56 -14.69
N VAL A 116 -7.98 -17.64 -14.00
CA VAL A 116 -8.78 -18.69 -14.62
C VAL A 116 -10.08 -17.99 -15.00
N ALA A 117 -10.33 -17.87 -16.30
CA ALA A 117 -11.61 -17.34 -16.75
C ALA A 117 -12.71 -18.20 -16.09
N PRO A 118 -13.75 -17.58 -15.50
CA PRO A 118 -14.84 -18.35 -14.93
C PRO A 118 -15.35 -19.33 -15.99
N ALA A 119 -15.64 -20.56 -15.57
CA ALA A 119 -16.21 -21.56 -16.47
C ALA A 119 -17.50 -21.00 -17.08
N PRO A 120 -17.79 -21.26 -18.36
CA PRO A 120 -19.05 -20.82 -18.95
C PRO A 120 -20.22 -21.42 -18.16
N PRO A 121 -21.35 -20.69 -18.01
CA PRO A 121 -22.50 -21.16 -17.26
C PRO A 121 -23.05 -22.45 -17.87
N ARG A 122 -23.45 -23.38 -17.01
CA ARG A 122 -24.03 -24.66 -17.42
C ARG A 122 -25.50 -24.45 -17.76
N PRO A 123 -26.12 -25.35 -18.57
CA PRO A 123 -27.54 -25.27 -18.88
C PRO A 123 -28.47 -25.31 -17.65
N GLU A 124 -27.98 -25.88 -16.54
CA GLU A 124 -28.69 -25.98 -15.26
C GLU A 124 -28.78 -24.65 -14.51
N ASP A 125 -27.90 -23.69 -14.85
CA ASP A 125 -27.81 -22.38 -14.21
C ASP A 125 -28.77 -21.35 -14.85
N PHE A 126 -29.52 -21.76 -15.88
CA PHE A 126 -30.53 -20.91 -16.54
C PHE A 126 -31.91 -21.18 -15.97
N ASP A 127 -32.62 -20.11 -15.61
CA ASP A 127 -34.01 -20.16 -15.18
C ASP A 127 -34.92 -20.73 -16.28
N LEU A 128 -36.17 -21.08 -15.93
CA LEU A 128 -37.21 -21.54 -16.88
C LEU A 128 -37.46 -20.54 -18.03
N SER A 129 -37.05 -19.27 -17.87
CA SER A 129 -37.09 -18.20 -18.87
C SER A 129 -35.87 -18.15 -19.80
N GLY A 130 -34.87 -19.00 -19.58
CA GLY A 130 -33.58 -18.96 -20.28
C GLY A 130 -32.68 -17.80 -19.85
N HIS A 131 -32.94 -17.18 -18.70
CA HIS A 131 -32.10 -16.13 -18.13
C HIS A 131 -31.10 -16.73 -17.14
N TYR A 132 -29.86 -16.26 -17.19
CA TYR A 132 -28.81 -16.59 -16.22
C TYR A 132 -28.50 -15.34 -15.41
N ASP A 133 -28.55 -15.43 -14.08
CA ASP A 133 -28.18 -14.35 -13.19
C ASP A 133 -26.70 -14.49 -12.77
N PRO A 134 -25.78 -13.70 -13.36
CA PRO A 134 -24.36 -13.79 -13.02
C PRO A 134 -24.05 -13.30 -11.60
N GLN A 135 -25.01 -12.65 -10.92
CA GLN A 135 -24.75 -12.03 -9.62
C GLN A 135 -24.52 -13.08 -8.53
N GLU A 136 -25.17 -14.24 -8.60
CA GLU A 136 -24.97 -15.33 -7.63
C GLU A 136 -23.56 -15.92 -7.71
N ASP A 137 -23.03 -16.11 -8.92
CA ASP A 137 -21.67 -16.61 -9.12
C ASP A 137 -20.61 -15.58 -8.71
N VAL A 138 -20.89 -14.29 -8.93
CA VAL A 138 -20.04 -13.20 -8.45
C VAL A 138 -20.01 -13.16 -6.92
N ASP A 139 -21.17 -13.32 -6.27
CA ASP A 139 -21.28 -13.32 -4.81
C ASP A 139 -20.69 -14.59 -4.17
N ALA A 140 -20.77 -15.73 -4.85
CA ALA A 140 -20.13 -16.98 -4.43
C ALA A 140 -18.61 -16.95 -4.59
N ALA A 141 -18.11 -16.23 -5.61
CA ALA A 141 -16.68 -16.00 -5.81
C ALA A 141 -16.10 -14.93 -4.85
N GLN A 142 -16.94 -14.07 -4.29
CA GLN A 142 -16.51 -13.08 -3.28
C GLN A 142 -16.10 -13.79 -1.99
N TYR A 143 -14.86 -13.53 -1.58
CA TYR A 143 -14.34 -14.03 -0.31
C TYR A 143 -15.14 -13.48 0.88
N ARG A 144 -15.78 -14.37 1.64
CA ARG A 144 -16.36 -14.04 2.95
C ARG A 144 -15.35 -14.32 4.06
N ALA A 145 -14.93 -13.26 4.76
CA ALA A 145 -14.05 -13.40 5.91
C ALA A 145 -14.74 -14.21 7.03
N PRO A 146 -14.02 -15.09 7.74
CA PRO A 146 -14.56 -15.79 8.89
C PRO A 146 -14.97 -14.81 9.99
N SER A 147 -15.97 -15.17 10.80
CA SER A 147 -16.54 -14.30 11.86
C SER A 147 -15.51 -13.84 12.92
N SER A 148 -14.35 -14.49 12.99
CA SER A 148 -13.23 -14.14 13.86
C SER A 148 -12.17 -13.24 13.20
N PHE A 149 -12.37 -12.81 11.94
CA PHE A 149 -11.39 -11.98 11.24
C PHE A 149 -11.42 -10.54 11.76
N VAL A 150 -10.32 -10.13 12.39
CA VAL A 150 -10.06 -8.74 12.78
C VAL A 150 -9.16 -8.12 11.72
N SER A 151 -9.68 -7.12 11.01
CA SER A 151 -8.89 -6.36 10.03
C SER A 151 -7.63 -5.77 10.69
N PRO A 152 -6.44 -5.88 10.06
CA PRO A 152 -5.22 -5.25 10.56
C PRO A 152 -5.30 -3.71 10.59
N THR A 153 -6.29 -3.09 9.94
CA THR A 153 -6.56 -1.64 9.98
C THR A 153 -7.56 -1.21 11.07
N GLY A 154 -7.99 -2.13 11.95
CA GLY A 154 -8.97 -1.84 13.00
C GLY A 154 -10.40 -1.68 12.48
N PRO A 155 -11.42 -1.65 13.36
CA PRO A 155 -12.79 -1.41 12.94
C PRO A 155 -12.92 0.00 12.34
N ALA A 156 -13.67 0.12 11.24
CA ALA A 156 -14.01 1.42 10.67
C ALA A 156 -14.69 2.28 11.76
N PRO A 157 -14.30 3.56 11.93
CA PRO A 157 -14.96 4.44 12.90
C PRO A 157 -16.44 4.65 12.52
N PRO A 158 -17.31 4.89 13.51
CA PRO A 158 -18.75 5.05 13.31
C PRO A 158 -19.13 6.25 12.44
#